data_AF-A0A9Q0W8T9-F1
#
_entry.id   AF-A0A9Q0W8T9-F1
#
_cell.length_a   1.000
_cell.length_b   1.000
_cell.length_c   1.000
_cell.angle_alpha   90.00
_cell.angle_beta   90.00
_cell.angle_gamma   90.00
#
_symmetry.space_group_name_H-M   'P 1'
#
loop_
_entity.id
_entity.type
_entity.pdbx_description
1 polymer ?
#
loop_
_entity_poly.entity_id
_entity_poly.type
_entity_poly.pdbx_seq_one_letter_code
_entity_poly.pdbx_strand_id
1 'polypeptide(L)'
;MDSLNHVGLYLYANVDDKYYEPESWKFGEDGNKYFRHATGQLYAISKDLAAYISINSPILHRYANEDVSLGSWLLGLEVEHVDDRSMCCGTPPDCEWKAQEGSVCVASFDWSCSGICNSVKRMKVVHDSCGEGEGAVWNVNL
;
A
#
# COMPACT_ATOMS: atom_id res chain seq x y z
N MET A 1 -4.82 -23.89 10.38
CA MET A 1 -3.86 -23.37 11.40
C MET A 1 -3.24 -22.15 10.75
N ASP A 2 -3.93 -21.04 10.94
CA ASP A 2 -4.14 -20.07 9.88
C ASP A 2 -3.05 -19.00 9.85
N SER A 3 -2.67 -18.66 8.62
CA SER A 3 -1.73 -17.64 8.17
C SER A 3 -2.21 -16.22 8.50
N LEU A 4 -2.43 -15.94 9.79
CA LEU A 4 -2.91 -14.66 10.33
C LEU A 4 -1.79 -13.81 10.98
N ASN A 5 -0.53 -14.16 10.77
CA ASN A 5 0.62 -13.42 11.29
C ASN A 5 1.42 -12.82 10.13
N HIS A 6 1.56 -11.49 10.16
CA HIS A 6 2.53 -10.66 9.41
C HIS A 6 2.13 -10.03 8.07
N VAL A 7 1.04 -9.25 8.06
CA VAL A 7 1.10 -7.97 7.30
C VAL A 7 0.22 -6.92 7.97
N GLY A 8 0.73 -6.33 9.05
CA GLY A 8 0.27 -5.04 9.56
C GLY A 8 1.53 -4.22 9.80
N LEU A 9 1.57 -2.97 9.34
CA LEU A 9 2.64 -2.07 9.76
C LEU A 9 2.47 -1.90 11.28
N TYR A 10 3.45 -2.34 12.05
CA TYR A 10 3.51 -1.98 13.46
C TYR A 10 3.93 -0.51 13.51
N LEU A 11 3.09 0.32 14.14
CA LEU A 11 3.52 1.65 14.55
C LEU A 11 4.44 1.48 15.74
N TYR A 12 5.71 1.84 15.58
CA TYR A 12 6.70 1.66 16.64
C TYR A 12 6.82 2.93 17.47
N ALA A 13 6.89 2.77 18.79
CA ALA A 13 7.16 3.86 19.73
C ALA A 13 8.67 4.10 19.95
N ASN A 14 9.53 3.23 19.43
CA ASN A 14 10.97 3.37 19.56
C ASN A 14 11.56 4.12 18.36
N VAL A 15 12.36 5.15 18.64
CA VAL A 15 12.99 6.03 17.64
C VAL A 15 13.96 5.30 16.70
N ASP A 16 14.53 4.18 17.15
CA ASP A 16 15.47 3.39 16.35
C ASP A 16 14.76 2.47 15.34
N ASP A 17 13.43 2.33 15.43
CA ASP A 17 12.65 1.52 14.51
C ASP A 17 12.33 2.29 13.22
N LYS A 18 12.34 1.55 12.10
CA LYS A 18 12.13 2.12 10.76
C LYS A 18 10.81 2.88 10.60
N TYR A 19 9.75 2.42 11.27
CA TYR A 19 8.41 3.02 11.21
C TYR A 19 8.05 3.65 12.56
N TYR A 20 9.03 4.35 13.16
CA TYR A 20 8.79 5.14 14.36
C TYR A 20 7.71 6.20 14.11
N GLU A 21 6.71 6.24 14.98
CA GLU A 21 5.67 7.24 15.01
C GLU A 21 5.63 7.88 16.42
N PRO A 22 6.04 9.15 16.58
CA PRO A 22 6.05 9.82 17.88
C PRO A 22 4.69 9.83 18.58
N GLU A 23 3.60 9.82 17.80
CA GLU A 23 2.24 9.84 18.31
C GLU A 23 1.56 8.46 18.24
N SER A 24 2.34 7.37 18.26
CA SER A 24 1.84 5.99 18.19
C SER A 24 0.79 5.67 19.26
N TRP A 25 0.92 6.29 20.44
CA TRP A 25 -0.03 6.18 21.55
C TRP A 25 -1.47 6.58 21.22
N LYS A 26 -1.69 7.40 20.17
CA LYS A 26 -3.05 7.74 19.69
C LYS A 26 -3.75 6.57 19.00
N PHE A 27 -2.98 5.58 18.57
CA PHE A 27 -3.45 4.36 17.87
C PHE A 27 -3.45 3.13 18.80
N GLY A 28 -3.48 3.34 20.12
CA GLY A 28 -3.52 2.27 21.11
C GLY A 28 -2.14 1.90 21.68
N GLU A 29 -2.07 0.73 22.32
CA GLU A 29 -0.88 0.17 22.96
C GLU A 29 -0.13 -0.79 22.02
N ASP A 30 1.09 -1.18 22.38
CA ASP A 30 1.90 -2.14 21.62
C ASP A 30 1.13 -3.45 21.34
N GLY A 31 0.92 -3.75 20.07
CA GLY A 31 0.16 -4.92 19.62
C GLY A 31 -1.35 -4.69 19.46
N ASN A 32 -1.87 -3.49 19.72
CA ASN A 32 -3.23 -3.15 19.35
C ASN A 32 -3.37 -3.15 17.82
N LYS A 33 -4.32 -3.95 17.35
CA LYS A 33 -4.72 -4.03 15.95
C LYS A 33 -5.62 -2.85 15.63
N TYR A 34 -5.05 -1.65 15.53
CA TYR A 34 -5.79 -0.55 14.92
C TYR A 34 -6.14 -0.92 13.47
N PHE A 35 -7.26 -0.35 12.99
CA PHE A 35 -7.92 -0.67 11.73
C PHE A 35 -6.94 -1.09 10.64
N ARG A 36 -7.18 -2.28 10.05
CA ARG A 36 -6.38 -2.90 8.98
C ARG A 36 -5.71 -1.83 8.12
N HIS A 37 -4.50 -1.47 8.48
CA HIS A 37 -3.74 -0.49 7.73
C HIS A 37 -3.39 -1.16 6.42
N ALA A 38 -3.66 -0.47 5.31
CA ALA A 38 -3.10 -0.83 4.03
C ALA A 38 -1.59 -0.92 4.23
N THR A 39 -1.04 -2.13 4.22
CA THR A 39 0.39 -2.32 4.16
C THR A 39 0.89 -1.59 2.91
N GLY A 40 1.68 -0.54 3.13
CA GLY A 40 1.92 0.55 2.18
C GLY A 40 2.76 0.17 0.97
N GLN A 41 2.14 -0.48 -0.02
CA GLN A 41 2.66 -0.52 -1.39
C GLN A 41 1.75 0.24 -2.34
N LEU A 42 0.43 0.12 -2.17
CA LEU A 42 -0.55 0.77 -3.02
C LEU A 42 -1.85 0.97 -2.26
N TYR A 43 -2.49 2.12 -2.47
CA TYR A 43 -3.86 2.38 -2.12
C TYR A 43 -4.51 3.19 -3.24
N ALA A 44 -5.83 3.10 -3.35
CA ALA A 44 -6.63 3.93 -4.24
C ALA A 44 -7.74 4.60 -3.42
N ILE A 45 -8.05 5.84 -3.76
CA ILE A 45 -9.18 6.58 -3.19
C ILE A 45 -10.04 7.13 -4.32
N SER A 46 -11.35 7.23 -4.08
CA SER A 46 -12.25 7.83 -5.06
C SER A 46 -11.93 9.31 -5.28
N LYS A 47 -12.33 9.84 -6.44
CA LYS A 47 -12.19 11.26 -6.76
C LYS A 47 -12.79 12.17 -5.68
N ASP A 48 -13.93 11.79 -5.14
CA ASP A 48 -14.63 12.60 -4.13
C ASP A 48 -13.87 12.61 -2.80
N LEU A 49 -13.28 11.48 -2.40
CA LEU A 49 -12.41 11.42 -1.22
C LEU A 49 -11.13 12.22 -1.41
N ALA A 50 -10.51 12.13 -2.60
CA ALA A 50 -9.34 12.93 -2.93
C ALA A 50 -9.65 14.44 -2.87
N ALA A 51 -10.81 14.86 -3.40
CA ALA A 51 -11.26 16.24 -3.33
C ALA A 51 -11.52 16.69 -1.88
N TYR A 52 -12.20 15.85 -1.08
CA TYR A 52 -12.45 16.12 0.34
C TYR A 52 -11.14 16.33 1.11
N ILE A 53 -10.16 15.42 0.94
CA ILE A 53 -8.84 15.53 1.57
C ILE A 53 -8.13 16.81 1.12
N SER A 54 -8.15 17.13 -0.18
CA SER A 54 -7.50 18.32 -0.72
C SER A 54 -8.11 19.63 -0.18
N ILE A 55 -9.44 19.70 -0.07
CA ILE A 55 -10.14 20.89 0.42
C ILE A 55 -9.87 21.10 1.92
N ASN A 56 -9.87 20.02 2.69
CA ASN A 56 -9.73 20.06 4.15
C ASN A 56 -8.27 19.91 4.62
N SER A 57 -7.30 19.84 3.71
CA SER A 57 -5.90 19.58 4.06
C SER A 57 -5.31 20.48 5.16
N PRO A 58 -5.71 21.77 5.34
CA PRO A 58 -5.18 22.60 6.42
C PRO A 58 -5.58 22.16 7.84
N ILE A 59 -6.66 21.40 7.99
CA ILE A 59 -7.14 20.90 9.30
C ILE A 59 -6.85 19.41 9.52
N LEU A 60 -6.37 18.71 8.49
CA LEU A 60 -6.03 17.30 8.57
C LEU A 60 -4.66 17.12 9.20
N HIS A 61 -4.62 16.44 10.35
CA HIS A 61 -3.38 16.15 11.08
C HIS A 61 -2.51 15.17 10.29
N ARG A 62 -1.23 15.51 10.11
CA ARG A 62 -0.26 14.66 9.42
C ARG A 62 0.63 13.97 10.46
N TYR A 63 0.71 12.66 10.35
CA TYR A 63 1.61 11.80 11.11
C TYR A 63 2.94 11.64 10.37
N ALA A 64 3.94 11.04 11.00
CA ALA A 64 5.26 10.84 10.40
C ALA A 64 5.19 9.89 9.19
N ASN A 65 4.23 8.96 9.21
CA ASN A 65 3.98 8.03 8.12
C ASN A 65 2.72 8.44 7.32
N GLU A 66 2.81 8.34 6.00
CA GLU A 66 1.77 8.79 5.05
C GLU A 66 0.50 7.92 5.11
N ASP A 67 0.66 6.61 5.28
CA ASP A 67 -0.39 5.60 5.37
C ASP A 67 -1.16 5.72 6.69
N VAL A 68 -0.46 6.08 7.76
CA VAL A 68 -1.06 6.46 9.05
C VAL A 68 -1.87 7.74 8.91
N SER A 69 -1.32 8.75 8.23
CA SER A 69 -2.04 10.00 7.95
C SER A 69 -3.31 9.74 7.17
N LEU A 70 -3.21 9.07 6.01
CA LEU A 70 -4.35 8.75 5.17
C LEU A 70 -5.38 7.91 5.92
N GLY A 71 -4.95 6.82 6.56
CA GLY A 71 -5.83 5.95 7.34
C GLY A 71 -6.57 6.73 8.43
N SER A 72 -5.88 7.60 9.16
CA SER A 72 -6.48 8.41 10.23
C SER A 72 -7.55 9.38 9.72
N TRP A 73 -7.38 9.96 8.54
CA TRP A 73 -8.36 10.87 7.95
C TRP A 73 -9.64 10.13 7.56
N LEU A 74 -9.51 8.89 7.11
CA LEU A 74 -10.64 8.06 6.67
C LEU A 74 -11.43 7.46 7.84
N LEU A 75 -10.83 7.32 9.04
CA LEU A 75 -11.51 6.76 10.21
C LEU A 75 -12.78 7.50 10.62
N GLY A 76 -12.79 8.83 10.47
CA GLY A 76 -13.93 9.68 10.82
C GLY A 76 -14.99 9.78 9.73
N LEU A 77 -14.79 9.10 8.60
CA LEU A 77 -15.65 9.21 7.42
C LEU A 77 -16.42 7.91 7.20
N GLU A 78 -17.66 8.02 6.74
CA GLU A 78 -18.45 6.88 6.31
C GLU A 78 -18.02 6.47 4.89
N VAL A 79 -16.96 5.67 4.80
CA VAL A 79 -16.38 5.21 3.53
C VAL A 79 -16.29 3.69 3.46
N GLU A 80 -16.48 3.16 2.26
CA GLU A 80 -16.28 1.74 2.00
C GLU A 80 -14.77 1.41 1.95
N HIS A 81 -14.34 0.50 2.81
CA HIS A 81 -12.97 0.00 2.83
C HIS A 81 -12.90 -1.33 2.10
N VAL A 82 -12.16 -1.36 0.98
CA VAL A 82 -11.96 -2.57 0.17
C VAL A 82 -10.53 -3.06 0.31
N ASP A 83 -10.38 -4.32 0.74
CA ASP A 83 -9.10 -5.04 0.79
C ASP A 83 -9.02 -6.00 -0.40
N ASP A 84 -8.44 -5.54 -1.50
CA ASP A 84 -8.26 -6.33 -2.72
C ASP A 84 -6.82 -6.84 -2.83
N ARG A 85 -6.64 -8.10 -2.44
CA ARG A 85 -5.33 -8.78 -2.49
C ARG A 85 -4.85 -9.11 -3.89
N SER A 86 -5.67 -8.93 -4.92
CA SER A 86 -5.23 -9.07 -6.31
C SER A 86 -4.43 -7.86 -6.79
N MET A 87 -4.54 -6.71 -6.11
CA MET A 87 -3.84 -5.49 -6.51
C MET A 87 -2.32 -5.61 -6.37
N CYS A 88 -1.84 -6.37 -5.39
CA CYS A 88 -0.42 -6.46 -5.07
C CYS A 88 0.06 -7.91 -5.09
N CYS A 89 1.28 -8.13 -5.57
CA CYS A 89 1.94 -9.44 -5.51
C CYS A 89 3.46 -9.31 -5.43
N GLY A 90 4.14 -10.43 -5.17
CA GLY A 90 5.59 -10.49 -5.21
C GLY A 90 6.14 -10.26 -6.62
N THR A 91 7.39 -9.78 -6.72
CA THR A 91 8.15 -9.84 -7.98
C THR A 91 8.32 -11.30 -8.48
N PRO A 92 8.88 -11.58 -9.67
CA PRO A 92 8.95 -12.94 -10.20
C PRO A 92 9.53 -13.95 -9.20
N PRO A 93 8.93 -15.16 -9.10
CA PRO A 93 7.95 -15.72 -10.05
C PRO A 93 6.46 -15.39 -9.79
N ASP A 94 6.11 -14.73 -8.68
CA ASP A 94 4.70 -14.58 -8.25
C ASP A 94 3.87 -13.73 -9.22
N CYS A 95 4.33 -12.53 -9.57
CA CYS A 95 3.64 -11.69 -10.56
C CYS A 95 3.58 -12.32 -11.97
N GLU A 96 4.56 -13.15 -12.33
CA GLU A 96 4.61 -13.80 -13.63
C GLU A 96 3.53 -14.90 -13.74
N TRP A 97 3.37 -15.73 -12.71
CA TRP A 97 2.31 -16.72 -12.65
C TRP A 97 0.92 -16.06 -12.68
N LYS A 98 0.74 -14.99 -11.91
CA LYS A 98 -0.50 -14.21 -11.90
C LYS A 98 -0.83 -13.60 -13.26
N ALA A 99 0.17 -13.08 -13.97
CA ALA A 99 -0.01 -12.57 -15.33
C ALA A 99 -0.40 -13.69 -16.32
N GLN A 100 0.21 -14.88 -16.22
CA GLN A 100 -0.13 -16.04 -17.07
C GLN A 100 -1.58 -16.53 -16.85
N GLU A 101 -2.10 -16.39 -15.63
CA GLU A 101 -3.50 -16.70 -15.28
C GLU A 101 -4.48 -15.59 -15.69
N GLY A 102 -4.01 -14.52 -16.34
CA GLY A 102 -4.82 -13.37 -16.74
C GLY A 102 -5.19 -12.42 -15.60
N SER A 103 -4.57 -12.58 -14.42
CA SER A 103 -4.78 -11.77 -13.23
C SER A 103 -3.55 -10.91 -12.93
N VAL A 104 -3.20 -10.01 -13.86
CA VAL A 104 -2.04 -9.12 -13.70
C VAL A 104 -2.19 -8.27 -12.44
N CYS A 105 -1.12 -8.17 -11.65
CA CYS A 105 -1.11 -7.34 -10.45
C CYS A 105 -0.93 -5.87 -10.82
N VAL A 106 -1.59 -4.98 -10.07
CA VAL A 106 -1.41 -3.53 -10.22
C VAL A 106 -0.03 -3.08 -9.74
N ALA A 107 0.49 -3.70 -8.68
CA ALA A 107 1.81 -3.43 -8.13
C ALA A 107 2.57 -4.72 -7.80
N SER A 108 3.88 -4.72 -8.05
CA SER A 108 4.81 -5.80 -7.68
C SER A 108 5.90 -5.28 -6.75
N PHE A 109 6.23 -6.06 -5.71
CA PHE A 109 7.23 -5.67 -4.71
C PHE A 109 7.98 -6.89 -4.15
N ASP A 110 9.11 -6.65 -3.49
CA ASP A 110 9.86 -7.68 -2.78
C ASP A 110 9.63 -7.54 -1.28
N TRP A 111 9.26 -8.61 -0.58
CA TRP A 111 9.05 -8.56 0.88
C TRP A 111 10.30 -8.20 1.69
N SER A 112 11.49 -8.47 1.14
CA SER A 112 12.77 -8.23 1.82
C SER A 112 13.20 -6.77 1.81
N CYS A 113 12.53 -5.89 1.07
CA CYS A 113 12.81 -4.46 1.04
C CYS A 113 11.52 -3.64 0.84
N SER A 114 11.52 -2.34 1.12
CA SER A 114 10.34 -1.50 0.86
C SER A 114 10.25 -1.16 -0.63
N GLY A 115 9.68 -2.07 -1.42
CA GLY A 115 9.52 -1.94 -2.88
C GLY A 115 10.30 -3.02 -3.64
N ILE A 116 10.93 -2.67 -4.76
CA ILE A 116 11.78 -3.61 -5.53
C ILE A 116 13.24 -3.46 -5.11
N CYS A 117 13.86 -4.54 -4.66
CA CYS A 117 15.23 -4.54 -4.20
C CYS A 117 16.16 -4.29 -5.38
N ASN A 118 17.19 -3.46 -5.22
CA ASN A 118 18.09 -3.12 -6.33
C ASN A 118 17.30 -2.66 -7.58
N SER A 119 16.31 -1.80 -7.35
CA SER A 119 15.29 -1.38 -8.33
C SER A 119 15.88 -0.95 -9.67
N VAL A 120 17.00 -0.22 -9.67
CA VAL A 120 17.69 0.22 -10.90
C VAL A 120 18.00 -0.95 -11.84
N LYS A 121 18.38 -2.11 -11.30
CA LYS A 121 18.69 -3.30 -12.10
C LYS A 121 17.47 -4.18 -12.31
N ARG A 122 16.59 -4.30 -11.31
CA ARG A 122 15.50 -5.29 -11.30
C ARG A 122 14.20 -4.79 -11.93
N MET A 123 13.96 -3.47 -11.97
CA MET A 123 12.71 -2.92 -12.49
C MET A 123 12.45 -3.37 -13.93
N LYS A 124 13.48 -3.40 -14.78
CA LYS A 124 13.35 -3.88 -16.15
C LYS A 124 12.92 -5.34 -16.22
N VAL A 125 13.53 -6.21 -15.42
CA VAL A 125 13.18 -7.64 -15.38
C VAL A 125 11.74 -7.83 -14.90
N VAL A 126 11.33 -7.09 -13.87
CA VAL A 126 9.95 -7.15 -13.36
C VAL A 126 8.96 -6.65 -14.40
N HIS A 127 9.28 -5.56 -15.11
CA HIS A 127 8.44 -5.05 -16.19
C HIS A 127 8.33 -6.03 -17.36
N ASP A 128 9.44 -6.61 -17.81
CA ASP A 128 9.46 -7.55 -18.94
C ASP A 128 8.71 -8.86 -18.60
N SER A 129 8.75 -9.31 -17.34
CA SER A 129 8.09 -10.54 -16.89
C SER A 129 6.63 -10.37 -16.47
N CYS A 130 6.26 -9.21 -15.92
CA CYS A 130 4.99 -9.01 -15.23
C CYS A 130 4.21 -7.77 -15.68
N GLY A 131 4.79 -6.95 -16.57
CA GLY A 131 4.15 -5.77 -17.11
C GLY A 131 2.98 -6.13 -18.02
N GLU A 132 2.05 -5.19 -18.12
CA GLU A 132 1.03 -5.24 -19.14
C GLU A 132 1.68 -5.13 -20.54
N GLY A 133 1.11 -5.79 -21.55
CA GLY A 133 1.64 -5.74 -22.91
C GLY A 133 1.72 -4.33 -23.49
N GLU A 134 2.45 -4.14 -24.59
CA GLU A 134 2.77 -2.81 -25.16
C GLU A 134 1.56 -1.90 -25.46
N GLY A 135 0.35 -2.47 -25.59
CA GLY A 135 -0.89 -1.73 -25.85
C GLY A 135 -1.58 -1.12 -24.62
N ALA A 136 -1.08 -1.35 -23.40
CA ALA A 136 -1.78 -0.99 -22.17
C ALA A 136 -1.70 0.50 -21.81
N VAL A 137 -0.57 1.16 -22.11
CA VAL A 137 -0.33 2.56 -21.70
C VAL A 137 -1.01 3.57 -22.63
N TRP A 138 -1.40 3.18 -23.85
CA TRP A 138 -1.75 4.14 -24.92
C TRP A 138 -3.14 3.98 -25.56
N ASN A 139 -3.96 3.04 -25.10
CA ASN A 139 -5.34 2.87 -25.61
C ASN A 139 -6.40 3.47 -24.68
N VAL A 140 -6.16 4.67 -24.16
CA VAL A 140 -7.23 5.45 -23.53
C VAL A 140 -8.00 6.16 -24.63
N ASN A 141 -8.95 5.46 -25.26
CA ASN A 141 -9.98 6.14 -26.05
C ASN A 141 -10.89 6.87 -25.07
N LEU A 142 -10.66 8.18 -24.93
CA LEU A 142 -11.61 9.12 -24.31
C LEU A 142 -12.83 9.32 -25.22
#